data_AF-K2AJX1-F1
#
_entry.id   AF-K2AJX1-F1
#
_cell.length_a   1.000
_cell.length_b   1.000
_cell.length_c   1.000
_cell.angle_alpha   90.00
_cell.angle_beta   90.00
_cell.angle_gamma   90.00
#
_symmetry.space_group_name_H-M   'P 1'
#
loop_
_entity.id
_entity.type
_entity.pdbx_description
1 polymer ?
#
loop_
_entity_poly.entity_id
_entity_poly.type
_entity_poly.pdbx_seq_one_letter_code
_entity_poly.pdbx_strand_id
1 'polypeptide(L)'
;AQPFAARILKQQKAAVLADVREQNASRPAGEPIVLTQMMLGAMISAKAPATQRYAKDAPVLGYVIRGGYADIPEAIRNLMGNIDRTTYSDEWFQQNQGSVVTLQMSGKNADFYPQKLSNYQKKYKQVPVADVASKNAKMLGRMRDLPGMAGILDTDPNVVAILNIVPATMYRRSDVLRLPKGRTLQIEVPAWGPGSTQTSNLGQGAYFVYEVLKMDESWRTTDAHHYMVNAETKGPNKGKPIAYVPV
;
A
#
# COMPACT_ATOMS: atom_id res chain seq x y z
N ALA A 1 -4.26 -20.00 37.17
CA ALA A 1 -4.38 -20.74 35.90
C ALA A 1 -4.56 -19.74 34.75
N GLN A 2 -3.84 -19.86 33.64
CA GLN A 2 -4.15 -19.01 32.47
C GLN A 2 -5.54 -19.41 31.92
N PRO A 3 -6.39 -18.45 31.55
CA PRO A 3 -7.72 -18.76 31.02
C PRO A 3 -7.60 -19.63 29.76
N PHE A 4 -8.51 -20.60 29.62
CA PHE A 4 -8.51 -21.62 28.57
C PHE A 4 -8.31 -21.04 27.15
N ALA A 5 -8.95 -19.91 26.87
CA ALA A 5 -8.78 -19.18 25.60
C ALA A 5 -7.35 -18.69 25.35
N ALA A 6 -6.63 -18.24 26.39
CA ALA A 6 -5.23 -17.81 26.25
C ALA A 6 -4.29 -18.99 25.97
N ARG A 7 -4.61 -20.18 26.49
CA ARG A 7 -3.85 -21.41 26.23
C ARG A 7 -4.02 -21.90 24.80
N ILE A 8 -5.25 -21.88 24.27
CA ILE A 8 -5.54 -22.20 22.87
C ILE A 8 -4.82 -21.23 21.93
N LEU A 9 -4.93 -19.93 22.19
CA LEU A 9 -4.28 -18.92 21.36
C LEU A 9 -2.75 -19.07 21.37
N LYS A 10 -2.16 -19.43 22.52
CA LYS A 10 -0.72 -19.70 22.64
C LYS A 10 -0.28 -20.94 21.83
N GLN A 11 -1.09 -22.00 21.85
CA GLN A 11 -0.81 -23.23 21.08
C GLN A 11 -0.96 -23.00 19.57
N GLN A 12 -2.00 -22.28 19.13
CA GLN A 12 -2.17 -21.88 17.73
C GLN A 12 -1.01 -21.00 17.24
N LYS A 13 -0.56 -20.03 18.06
CA LYS A 13 0.62 -19.20 17.75
C LYS A 13 1.90 -20.02 17.61
N ALA A 14 2.13 -20.99 18.50
CA ALA A 14 3.30 -21.86 18.45
C ALA A 14 3.28 -22.78 17.23
N ALA A 15 2.10 -23.30 16.87
CA ALA A 15 1.91 -24.13 15.68
C ALA A 15 2.17 -23.34 14.38
N VAL A 16 1.64 -22.12 14.25
CA VAL A 16 1.90 -21.27 13.06
C VAL A 16 3.38 -20.93 12.94
N LEU A 17 4.05 -20.62 14.05
CA LEU A 17 5.49 -20.34 14.04
C LEU A 17 6.33 -21.59 13.71
N ALA A 18 5.88 -22.78 14.13
CA ALA A 18 6.52 -24.04 13.79
C ALA A 18 6.32 -24.40 12.31
N ASP A 19 5.10 -24.24 11.80
CA ASP A 19 4.74 -24.47 10.39
C ASP A 19 5.52 -23.53 9.46
N VAL A 20 5.62 -22.24 9.80
CA VAL A 20 6.46 -21.31 9.02
C VAL A 20 7.94 -21.71 9.09
N ARG A 21 8.45 -22.22 10.22
CA ARG A 21 9.83 -22.70 10.30
C ARG A 21 10.04 -23.95 9.45
N GLU A 22 9.12 -24.89 9.49
CA GLU A 22 9.16 -26.16 8.78
C GLU A 22 9.04 -25.96 7.26
N GLN A 23 8.05 -25.19 6.81
CA GLN A 23 7.86 -24.81 5.41
C GLN A 23 9.07 -24.05 4.82
N ASN A 24 9.86 -23.37 5.67
CA ASN A 24 11.05 -22.65 5.23
C ASN A 24 12.35 -23.43 5.38
N ALA A 25 12.38 -24.49 6.19
CA ALA A 25 13.55 -25.34 6.40
C ALA A 25 13.83 -26.25 5.19
N SER A 26 12.79 -26.60 4.44
CA SER A 26 12.87 -27.44 3.23
C SER A 26 13.04 -26.65 1.92
N ARG A 27 12.91 -25.31 1.94
CA ARG A 27 12.97 -24.49 0.73
C ARG A 27 14.41 -24.29 0.22
N PRO A 28 14.70 -24.53 -1.07
CA PRO A 28 16.00 -24.31 -1.69
C PRO A 28 16.60 -22.95 -1.35
N ALA A 29 17.93 -22.89 -1.18
CA ALA A 29 18.63 -21.64 -0.96
C ALA A 29 18.36 -20.66 -2.12
N GLY A 30 17.89 -19.45 -1.80
CA GLY A 30 17.58 -18.41 -2.79
C GLY A 30 16.08 -18.19 -3.05
N GLU A 31 15.21 -19.12 -2.66
CA GLU A 31 13.76 -18.90 -2.77
C GLU A 31 13.24 -17.90 -1.72
N PRO A 32 12.21 -17.10 -2.06
CA PRO A 32 11.57 -16.22 -1.09
C PRO A 32 10.92 -17.03 0.03
N ILE A 33 10.99 -16.49 1.24
CA ILE A 33 10.08 -16.88 2.32
C ILE A 33 8.72 -16.28 1.96
N VAL A 34 7.69 -17.12 1.85
CA VAL A 34 6.32 -16.68 1.52
C VAL A 34 5.48 -16.70 2.79
N LEU A 35 4.81 -15.60 3.10
CA LEU A 35 3.87 -15.51 4.23
C LEU A 35 2.46 -15.15 3.76
N THR A 36 1.49 -15.92 4.21
CA THR A 36 0.07 -15.56 4.07
C THR A 36 -0.29 -14.44 5.05
N GLN A 37 -1.43 -13.77 4.84
CA GLN A 37 -1.95 -12.77 5.77
C GLN A 37 -2.19 -13.36 7.18
N MET A 38 -2.67 -14.59 7.25
CA MET A 38 -2.90 -15.30 8.51
C MET A 38 -1.58 -15.55 9.26
N MET A 39 -0.54 -16.02 8.56
CA MET A 39 0.78 -16.25 9.15
C MET A 39 1.39 -14.94 9.68
N LEU A 40 1.35 -13.88 8.87
CA LEU A 40 1.87 -12.58 9.27
C LEU A 40 1.11 -12.00 10.47
N GLY A 41 -0.23 -12.07 10.46
CA GLY A 41 -1.07 -11.64 11.57
C GLY A 41 -0.79 -12.39 12.86
N ALA A 42 -0.59 -13.72 12.78
CA ALA A 42 -0.20 -14.54 13.92
C ALA A 42 1.18 -14.14 14.47
N MET A 43 2.17 -13.87 13.61
CA MET A 43 3.49 -13.40 14.03
C MET A 43 3.44 -12.05 14.73
N ILE A 44 2.73 -11.07 14.16
CA ILE A 44 2.55 -9.75 14.75
C ILE A 44 1.88 -9.89 16.12
N SER A 45 0.82 -10.70 16.21
CA SER A 45 0.10 -10.96 17.46
C SER A 45 0.95 -11.72 18.50
N ALA A 46 1.91 -12.53 18.08
CA ALA A 46 2.80 -13.27 18.96
C ALA A 46 3.95 -12.40 19.48
N LYS A 47 4.47 -11.51 18.64
CA LYS A 47 5.59 -10.62 18.98
C LYS A 47 5.15 -9.35 19.69
N ALA A 48 3.90 -8.91 19.47
CA ALA A 48 3.35 -7.65 19.97
C ALA A 48 4.34 -6.48 19.73
N PRO A 49 4.79 -6.26 18.48
CA PRO A 49 5.73 -5.19 18.19
C PRO A 49 5.14 -3.82 18.51
N ALA A 50 6.00 -2.85 18.79
CA ALA A 50 5.55 -1.48 18.97
C ALA A 50 4.87 -0.96 17.70
N THR A 51 3.64 -0.46 17.87
CA THR A 51 2.89 0.21 16.80
C THR A 51 3.49 1.59 16.54
N GLN A 52 3.73 1.90 15.27
CA GLN A 52 4.23 3.20 14.83
C GLN A 52 3.21 3.85 13.88
N ARG A 53 3.08 5.18 13.95
CA ARG A 53 2.16 5.94 13.10
C ARG A 53 2.95 6.82 12.15
N TYR A 54 2.55 6.81 10.90
CA TYR A 54 3.19 7.58 9.85
C TYR A 54 2.16 8.20 8.91
N ALA A 55 2.38 9.43 8.48
CA ALA A 55 1.56 10.10 7.47
C ALA A 55 2.32 10.20 6.15
N LYS A 56 1.60 10.22 5.03
CA LYS A 56 2.16 10.71 3.76
C LYS A 56 2.22 12.24 3.84
N ASP A 57 3.37 12.83 3.57
CA ASP A 57 3.56 14.29 3.56
C ASP A 57 3.73 14.87 2.15
N ALA A 58 4.02 14.02 1.18
CA ALA A 58 4.09 14.35 -0.23
C ALA A 58 2.73 14.11 -0.92
N PRO A 59 2.08 15.15 -1.46
CA PRO A 59 0.88 14.96 -2.26
C PRO A 59 1.19 14.28 -3.59
N VAL A 60 0.13 13.73 -4.19
CA VAL A 60 0.14 13.15 -5.53
C VAL A 60 -0.85 13.90 -6.40
N LEU A 61 -0.83 13.65 -7.70
CA LEU A 61 -1.86 14.17 -8.60
C LEU A 61 -3.05 13.21 -8.61
N GLY A 62 -4.22 13.76 -8.95
CA GLY A 62 -5.43 13.00 -9.21
C GLY A 62 -6.17 13.61 -10.40
N TYR A 63 -6.87 12.78 -11.17
CA TYR A 63 -7.80 13.21 -12.20
C TYR A 63 -9.22 13.07 -11.69
N VAL A 64 -9.97 14.17 -11.59
CA VAL A 64 -11.34 14.17 -11.06
C VAL A 64 -12.29 13.41 -12.00
N ILE A 65 -13.03 12.46 -11.43
CA ILE A 65 -14.03 11.67 -12.16
C ILE A 65 -15.30 12.51 -12.28
N ARG A 66 -15.69 12.87 -13.50
CA ARG A 66 -16.89 13.67 -13.82
C ARG A 66 -17.96 12.90 -14.59
N GLY A 67 -17.65 11.70 -15.07
CA GLY A 67 -18.51 10.90 -15.94
C GLY A 67 -18.11 9.42 -15.91
N GLY A 68 -18.34 8.72 -17.02
CA GLY A 68 -18.02 7.30 -17.19
C GLY A 68 -16.53 7.05 -17.46
N TYR A 69 -16.17 5.78 -17.68
CA TYR A 69 -14.79 5.39 -18.01
C TYR A 69 -14.33 6.08 -19.30
N ALA A 70 -15.19 6.13 -20.31
CA ALA A 70 -14.90 6.76 -21.60
C ALA A 70 -14.65 8.28 -21.55
N ASP A 71 -14.96 8.94 -20.43
CA ASP A 71 -14.72 10.39 -20.24
C ASP A 71 -13.33 10.69 -19.64
N ILE A 72 -12.60 9.67 -19.19
CA ILE A 72 -11.23 9.82 -18.68
C ILE A 72 -10.27 9.93 -19.87
N PRO A 73 -9.31 10.86 -19.90
CA PRO A 73 -8.35 10.98 -21.00
C PRO A 73 -7.67 9.65 -21.33
N GLU A 74 -7.51 9.35 -22.61
CA GLU A 74 -6.99 8.07 -23.09
C GLU A 74 -5.62 7.74 -22.49
N ALA A 75 -4.73 8.73 -22.37
CA ALA A 75 -3.42 8.55 -21.76
C ALA A 75 -3.48 8.11 -20.29
N ILE A 76 -4.52 8.52 -19.55
CA ILE A 76 -4.76 8.05 -18.17
C ILE A 76 -5.37 6.64 -18.21
N ARG A 77 -6.42 6.42 -19.01
CA ARG A 77 -7.11 5.11 -19.11
C ARG A 77 -6.16 3.98 -19.47
N ASN A 78 -5.29 4.19 -20.46
CA ASN A 78 -4.32 3.20 -20.93
C ASN A 78 -3.25 2.86 -19.87
N LEU A 79 -3.15 3.66 -18.81
CA LEU A 79 -2.24 3.46 -17.70
C LEU A 79 -2.90 2.92 -16.42
N MET A 80 -4.25 2.89 -16.39
CA MET A 80 -4.99 2.37 -15.25
C MET A 80 -4.91 0.86 -15.15
N GLY A 81 -4.72 0.35 -13.93
CA GLY A 81 -4.64 -1.09 -13.68
C GLY A 81 -3.41 -1.78 -14.29
N ASN A 82 -2.39 -1.02 -14.73
CA ASN A 82 -1.21 -1.62 -15.38
C ASN A 82 -0.39 -2.54 -14.46
N ILE A 83 -0.47 -2.33 -13.15
CA ILE A 83 0.28 -3.12 -12.16
C ILE A 83 -0.46 -4.40 -11.78
N ASP A 84 -1.75 -4.30 -11.51
CA ASP A 84 -2.58 -5.37 -10.94
C ASP A 84 -3.55 -6.00 -11.95
N ARG A 85 -3.57 -5.49 -13.19
CA ARG A 85 -4.47 -5.89 -14.27
C ARG A 85 -5.96 -5.70 -13.93
N THR A 86 -6.27 -4.78 -13.01
CA THR A 86 -7.64 -4.49 -12.64
C THR A 86 -8.38 -3.80 -13.78
N THR A 87 -9.59 -4.29 -14.10
CA THR A 87 -10.54 -3.63 -15.00
C THR A 87 -11.63 -2.94 -14.20
N TYR A 88 -12.17 -1.85 -14.75
CA TYR A 88 -13.18 -1.02 -14.10
C TYR A 88 -14.36 -0.86 -15.04
N SER A 89 -15.59 -1.05 -14.55
CA SER A 89 -16.80 -0.91 -15.36
C SER A 89 -17.30 0.54 -15.37
N ASP A 90 -18.10 0.91 -16.35
CA ASP A 90 -18.71 2.25 -16.42
C ASP A 90 -19.59 2.53 -15.20
N GLU A 91 -20.35 1.52 -14.72
CA GLU A 91 -21.19 1.66 -13.53
C GLU A 91 -20.38 2.03 -12.30
N TRP A 92 -19.15 1.52 -12.18
CA TRP A 92 -18.25 1.90 -11.10
C TRP A 92 -17.94 3.40 -11.15
N PHE A 93 -17.61 3.95 -12.33
CA PHE A 93 -17.31 5.38 -12.44
C PHE A 93 -18.54 6.25 -12.19
N GLN A 94 -19.71 5.83 -12.67
CA GLN A 94 -20.97 6.52 -12.40
C GLN A 94 -21.27 6.60 -10.90
N GLN A 95 -21.02 5.52 -10.15
CA GLN A 95 -21.21 5.50 -8.69
C GLN A 95 -20.15 6.29 -7.90
N ASN A 96 -19.04 6.65 -8.54
CA ASN A 96 -17.89 7.28 -7.88
C ASN A 96 -17.53 8.65 -8.47
N GLN A 97 -18.48 9.31 -9.14
CA GLN A 97 -18.31 10.70 -9.59
C GLN A 97 -17.97 11.64 -8.41
N GLY A 98 -17.11 12.63 -8.68
CA GLY A 98 -16.57 13.53 -7.65
C GLY A 98 -15.37 12.94 -6.89
N SER A 99 -15.06 11.66 -7.08
CA SER A 99 -13.80 11.07 -6.67
C SER A 99 -12.68 11.35 -7.68
N VAL A 100 -11.55 10.66 -7.56
CA VAL A 100 -10.38 10.82 -8.42
C VAL A 100 -9.82 9.48 -8.91
N VAL A 101 -9.22 9.48 -10.09
CA VAL A 101 -8.15 8.55 -10.45
C VAL A 101 -6.86 9.07 -9.82
N THR A 102 -6.27 8.31 -8.90
CA THR A 102 -4.97 8.66 -8.33
C THR A 102 -3.89 8.47 -9.39
N LEU A 103 -3.12 9.53 -9.65
CA LEU A 103 -2.01 9.52 -10.58
C LEU A 103 -0.70 9.43 -9.78
N GLN A 104 -0.20 8.21 -9.60
CA GLN A 104 1.06 7.96 -8.90
C GLN A 104 2.00 7.07 -9.73
N MET A 105 3.27 7.03 -9.30
CA MET A 105 4.33 6.26 -9.95
C MET A 105 4.87 5.20 -8.99
N SER A 106 4.98 3.96 -9.47
CA SER A 106 5.73 2.88 -8.80
C SER A 106 7.05 2.66 -9.55
N GLY A 107 8.12 3.25 -9.04
CA GLY A 107 9.40 3.27 -9.76
C GLY A 107 9.28 4.06 -11.07
N LYS A 108 9.45 3.38 -12.21
CA LYS A 108 9.29 3.95 -13.56
C LYS A 108 7.89 3.73 -14.15
N ASN A 109 7.07 2.90 -13.53
CA ASN A 109 5.77 2.51 -14.06
C ASN A 109 4.67 3.40 -13.47
N ALA A 110 3.68 3.71 -14.30
CA ALA A 110 2.44 4.31 -13.84
C ALA A 110 1.67 3.30 -12.97
N ASP A 111 1.14 3.79 -11.86
CA ASP A 111 0.32 3.04 -10.92
C ASP A 111 -0.99 3.81 -10.72
N PHE A 112 -1.77 3.90 -11.79
CA PHE A 112 -2.99 4.69 -11.81
C PHE A 112 -4.18 3.79 -11.43
N TYR A 113 -4.99 4.27 -10.49
CA TYR A 113 -6.17 3.54 -10.02
C TYR A 113 -7.22 4.52 -9.49
N PRO A 114 -8.51 4.20 -9.67
CA PRO A 114 -9.57 5.06 -9.21
C PRO A 114 -9.86 4.83 -7.73
N GLN A 115 -10.16 5.91 -7.02
CA GLN A 115 -10.55 5.87 -5.61
C GLN A 115 -12.06 5.76 -5.50
N LYS A 116 -12.57 4.85 -4.66
CA LYS A 116 -13.98 4.89 -4.27
C LYS A 116 -14.28 6.24 -3.63
N LEU A 117 -15.44 6.83 -3.93
CA LEU A 117 -15.81 8.16 -3.45
C LEU A 117 -15.74 8.28 -1.93
N SER A 118 -16.27 7.29 -1.21
CA SER A 118 -16.21 7.24 0.25
C SER A 118 -14.79 7.19 0.80
N ASN A 119 -13.88 6.46 0.14
CA ASN A 119 -12.46 6.42 0.50
C ASN A 119 -11.79 7.76 0.22
N TYR A 120 -12.07 8.38 -0.92
CA TYR A 120 -11.53 9.68 -1.29
C TYR A 120 -11.92 10.75 -0.26
N GLN A 121 -13.21 10.88 0.03
CA GLN A 121 -13.74 11.85 1.00
C GLN A 121 -13.18 11.66 2.42
N LYS A 122 -12.93 10.41 2.83
CA LYS A 122 -12.41 10.09 4.17
C LYS A 122 -10.90 10.26 4.27
N LYS A 123 -10.15 9.85 3.24
CA LYS A 123 -8.69 9.71 3.32
C LYS A 123 -7.93 10.86 2.69
N TYR A 124 -8.55 11.69 1.86
CA TYR A 124 -7.85 12.68 1.07
C TYR A 124 -8.41 14.09 1.24
N LYS A 125 -7.54 15.07 1.09
CA LYS A 125 -7.91 16.47 0.86
C LYS A 125 -7.24 16.97 -0.40
N GLN A 126 -7.88 17.92 -1.08
CA GLN A 126 -7.21 18.68 -2.12
C GLN A 126 -6.22 19.67 -1.49
N VAL A 127 -5.08 19.84 -2.16
CA VAL A 127 -4.02 20.77 -1.78
C VAL A 127 -3.56 21.55 -3.01
N PRO A 128 -2.79 22.65 -2.86
CA PRO A 128 -2.25 23.36 -4.00
C PRO A 128 -1.40 22.46 -4.90
N VAL A 129 -1.55 22.56 -6.22
CA VAL A 129 -0.75 21.78 -7.19
C VAL A 129 0.75 22.04 -7.03
N ALA A 130 1.13 23.25 -6.63
CA ALA A 130 2.51 23.62 -6.32
C ALA A 130 3.16 22.75 -5.21
N ASP A 131 2.37 22.16 -4.32
CA ASP A 131 2.88 21.27 -3.27
C ASP A 131 3.40 19.95 -3.86
N VAL A 132 2.85 19.48 -4.99
CA VAL A 132 3.35 18.28 -5.68
C VAL A 132 4.72 18.55 -6.27
N ALA A 133 4.90 19.71 -6.91
CA ALA A 133 6.19 20.10 -7.48
C ALA A 133 7.26 20.25 -6.40
N SER A 134 6.94 20.79 -5.22
CA SER A 134 7.92 21.01 -4.15
C SER A 134 8.23 19.74 -3.34
N LYS A 135 7.23 18.92 -3.02
CA LYS A 135 7.39 17.75 -2.13
C LYS A 135 7.51 16.42 -2.87
N ASN A 136 7.16 16.40 -4.15
CA ASN A 136 7.14 15.18 -4.96
C ASN A 136 7.64 15.39 -6.39
N ALA A 137 8.61 16.31 -6.58
CA ALA A 137 9.19 16.68 -7.88
C ALA A 137 9.58 15.48 -8.74
N LYS A 138 10.17 14.45 -8.13
CA LYS A 138 10.64 13.24 -8.82
C LYS A 138 9.48 12.43 -9.41
N MET A 139 8.37 12.32 -8.70
CA MET A 139 7.17 11.64 -9.19
C MET A 139 6.51 12.46 -10.30
N LEU A 140 6.42 13.78 -10.12
CA LEU A 140 5.88 14.69 -11.14
C LEU A 140 6.68 14.65 -12.45
N GLY A 141 8.01 14.72 -12.36
CA GLY A 141 8.89 14.63 -13.54
C GLY A 141 8.69 13.31 -14.30
N ARG A 142 8.68 12.18 -13.57
CA ARG A 142 8.43 10.86 -14.19
C ARG A 142 7.04 10.74 -14.82
N MET A 143 6.03 11.40 -14.26
CA MET A 143 4.69 11.39 -14.81
C MET A 143 4.61 12.21 -16.09
N ARG A 144 5.34 13.34 -16.18
CA ARG A 144 5.46 14.14 -17.40
C ARG A 144 6.12 13.36 -18.55
N ASP A 145 7.03 12.46 -18.24
CA ASP A 145 7.71 11.61 -19.23
C ASP A 145 6.79 10.51 -19.82
N LEU A 146 5.60 10.28 -19.24
CA LEU A 146 4.66 9.29 -19.77
C LEU A 146 4.00 9.80 -21.07
N PRO A 147 3.81 8.94 -22.08
CA PRO A 147 3.17 9.32 -23.34
C PRO A 147 1.81 9.99 -23.13
N GLY A 148 1.63 11.19 -23.69
CA GLY A 148 0.39 11.96 -23.63
C GLY A 148 0.10 12.67 -22.30
N MET A 149 0.89 12.44 -21.25
CA MET A 149 0.61 13.01 -19.93
C MET A 149 1.01 14.49 -19.80
N ALA A 150 2.11 14.94 -20.40
CA ALA A 150 2.57 16.32 -20.26
C ALA A 150 1.47 17.37 -20.60
N GLY A 151 0.74 17.18 -21.70
CA GLY A 151 -0.35 18.08 -22.09
C GLY A 151 -1.53 18.06 -21.11
N ILE A 152 -1.90 16.89 -20.59
CA ILE A 152 -2.96 16.73 -19.60
C ILE A 152 -2.59 17.42 -18.29
N LEU A 153 -1.36 17.23 -17.82
CA LEU A 153 -0.89 17.78 -16.55
C LEU A 153 -0.85 19.31 -16.54
N ASP A 154 -0.63 19.93 -17.69
CA ASP A 154 -0.46 21.38 -17.80
C ASP A 154 -1.76 22.12 -18.15
N THR A 155 -2.74 21.45 -18.77
CA THR A 155 -3.93 22.13 -19.32
C THR A 155 -5.27 21.60 -18.84
N ASP A 156 -5.35 20.37 -18.32
CA ASP A 156 -6.64 19.77 -17.97
C ASP A 156 -7.14 20.24 -16.60
N PRO A 157 -8.31 20.91 -16.52
CA PRO A 157 -8.84 21.44 -15.26
C PRO A 157 -9.28 20.35 -14.26
N ASN A 158 -9.37 19.09 -14.68
CA ASN A 158 -9.68 17.98 -13.80
C ASN A 158 -8.43 17.40 -13.13
N VAL A 159 -7.23 17.86 -13.46
CA VAL A 159 -6.01 17.50 -12.73
C VAL A 159 -5.90 18.32 -11.45
N VAL A 160 -5.95 17.63 -10.31
CA VAL A 160 -5.86 18.21 -8.98
C VAL A 160 -4.72 17.59 -8.18
N ALA A 161 -4.23 18.29 -7.16
CA ALA A 161 -3.33 17.69 -6.19
C ALA A 161 -4.10 17.21 -4.96
N ILE A 162 -3.81 15.99 -4.52
CA ILE A 162 -4.45 15.34 -3.38
C ILE A 162 -3.41 14.86 -2.38
N LEU A 163 -3.70 15.01 -1.10
CA LEU A 163 -2.87 14.51 -0.01
C LEU A 163 -3.66 13.51 0.83
N ASN A 164 -3.07 12.35 1.09
CA ASN A 164 -3.64 11.39 2.03
C ASN A 164 -3.43 11.92 3.47
N ILE A 165 -4.52 12.16 4.18
CA ILE A 165 -4.54 12.76 5.53
C ILE A 165 -4.70 11.73 6.65
N VAL A 166 -4.88 10.46 6.31
CA VAL A 166 -5.07 9.40 7.30
C VAL A 166 -3.73 8.74 7.57
N PRO A 167 -3.19 8.82 8.81
CA PRO A 167 -1.96 8.13 9.16
C PRO A 167 -2.09 6.62 8.99
N ALA A 168 -1.07 6.03 8.38
CA ALA A 168 -0.86 4.60 8.33
C ALA A 168 -0.35 4.08 9.69
N THR A 169 -0.87 2.92 10.08
CA THR A 169 -0.35 2.16 11.22
C THR A 169 0.68 1.17 10.70
N MET A 170 1.87 1.15 11.28
CA MET A 170 2.98 0.33 10.79
C MET A 170 3.73 -0.39 11.90
N TYR A 171 4.29 -1.54 11.56
CA TYR A 171 5.21 -2.31 12.39
C TYR A 171 6.55 -2.44 11.69
N ARG A 172 7.66 -2.25 12.40
CA ARG A 172 8.97 -2.50 11.81
C ARG A 172 9.13 -4.00 11.55
N ARG A 173 9.50 -4.38 10.33
CA ARG A 173 9.63 -5.80 9.95
C ARG A 173 10.54 -6.56 10.90
N SER A 174 11.66 -5.96 11.31
CA SER A 174 12.65 -6.58 12.21
C SER A 174 12.11 -7.02 13.56
N ASP A 175 11.00 -6.41 13.99
CA ASP A 175 10.41 -6.61 15.31
C ASP A 175 9.37 -7.74 15.26
N VAL A 176 8.89 -8.05 14.04
CA VAL A 176 7.99 -9.17 13.74
C VAL A 176 8.79 -10.41 13.32
N LEU A 177 9.70 -10.25 12.36
CA LEU A 177 10.45 -11.33 11.74
C LEU A 177 11.89 -10.92 11.41
N ARG A 178 12.83 -11.77 11.81
CA ARG A 178 14.24 -11.69 11.40
C ARG A 178 14.48 -12.70 10.29
N LEU A 179 14.78 -12.21 9.09
CA LEU A 179 15.10 -13.04 7.94
C LEU A 179 16.60 -13.39 7.95
N PRO A 180 16.98 -14.63 7.59
CA PRO A 180 18.37 -14.95 7.29
C PRO A 180 18.91 -14.04 6.17
N LYS A 181 20.22 -13.75 6.21
CA LYS A 181 20.89 -13.02 5.12
C LYS A 181 20.67 -13.77 3.79
N GLY A 182 20.39 -13.05 2.72
CA GLY A 182 20.23 -13.63 1.38
C GLY A 182 18.85 -14.22 1.06
N ARG A 183 17.85 -14.14 1.97
CA ARG A 183 16.47 -14.60 1.73
C ARG A 183 15.49 -13.43 1.54
N THR A 184 14.80 -13.35 0.41
CA THR A 184 13.73 -12.37 0.20
C THR A 184 12.48 -12.78 0.99
N LEU A 185 11.66 -11.79 1.32
CA LEU A 185 10.33 -12.01 1.88
C LEU A 185 9.30 -11.62 0.84
N GLN A 186 8.38 -12.53 0.59
CA GLN A 186 7.18 -12.32 -0.17
C GLN A 186 5.98 -12.49 0.76
N ILE A 187 5.01 -11.60 0.66
CA ILE A 187 3.73 -11.74 1.37
C ILE A 187 2.61 -11.77 0.36
N GLU A 188 1.54 -12.48 0.68
CA GLU A 188 0.29 -12.37 -0.07
C GLU A 188 -0.37 -11.03 0.22
N VAL A 189 -0.95 -10.38 -0.78
CA VAL A 189 -1.73 -9.14 -0.61
C VAL A 189 -3.06 -9.31 -1.35
N PRO A 190 -4.00 -10.13 -0.82
CA PRO A 190 -5.22 -10.51 -1.54
C PRO A 190 -6.13 -9.33 -1.89
N ALA A 191 -6.01 -8.21 -1.17
CA ALA A 191 -6.76 -6.99 -1.47
C ALA A 191 -6.40 -6.35 -2.81
N TRP A 192 -5.25 -6.71 -3.40
CA TRP A 192 -4.84 -6.30 -4.75
C TRP A 192 -5.25 -7.33 -5.82
N GLY A 193 -6.10 -8.30 -5.46
CA GLY A 193 -6.59 -9.34 -6.35
C GLY A 193 -6.12 -10.75 -5.98
N PRO A 194 -6.77 -11.79 -6.55
CA PRO A 194 -6.41 -13.17 -6.29
C PRO A 194 -4.96 -13.48 -6.70
N GLY A 195 -4.20 -14.13 -5.83
CA GLY A 195 -2.80 -14.49 -6.09
C GLY A 195 -1.81 -13.32 -6.06
N SER A 196 -2.27 -12.10 -5.77
CA SER A 196 -1.39 -10.94 -5.66
C SER A 196 -0.43 -11.09 -4.49
N THR A 197 0.85 -10.81 -4.75
CA THR A 197 1.91 -10.88 -3.76
C THR A 197 2.83 -9.68 -3.85
N GLN A 198 3.53 -9.40 -2.75
CA GLN A 198 4.51 -8.34 -2.69
C GLN A 198 5.83 -8.88 -2.15
N THR A 199 6.91 -8.61 -2.88
CA THR A 199 8.26 -8.98 -2.48
C THR A 199 9.03 -7.76 -1.96
N SER A 200 9.66 -7.87 -0.80
CA SER A 200 10.55 -6.83 -0.25
C SER A 200 12.01 -7.10 -0.63
N ASN A 201 12.72 -6.03 -1.01
CA ASN A 201 14.13 -6.11 -1.35
C ASN A 201 15.00 -6.39 -0.11
N LEU A 202 15.92 -7.33 -0.27
CA LEU A 202 16.93 -7.67 0.73
C LEU A 202 17.89 -6.49 1.00
N GLY A 203 18.20 -6.28 2.29
CA GLY A 203 19.17 -5.28 2.74
C GLY A 203 18.58 -3.91 3.11
N GLN A 204 17.34 -3.65 2.76
CA GLN A 204 16.62 -2.46 3.20
C GLN A 204 15.78 -2.80 4.44
N GLY A 205 15.73 -1.88 5.40
CA GLY A 205 14.70 -1.94 6.43
C GLY A 205 13.32 -1.95 5.77
N ALA A 206 12.30 -2.50 6.43
CA ALA A 206 10.95 -2.50 5.90
C ALA A 206 9.95 -2.39 7.05
N TYR A 207 8.74 -1.96 6.70
CA TYR A 207 7.60 -1.86 7.59
C TYR A 207 6.45 -2.68 7.02
N PHE A 208 5.73 -3.37 7.90
CA PHE A 208 4.40 -3.90 7.59
C PHE A 208 3.38 -2.81 7.89
N VAL A 209 2.66 -2.36 6.87
CA VAL A 209 1.55 -1.43 7.02
C VAL A 209 0.29 -2.22 7.30
N TYR A 210 -0.42 -1.86 8.37
CA TYR A 210 -1.74 -2.40 8.68
C TYR A 210 -2.81 -1.46 8.13
N GLU A 211 -3.61 -1.98 7.21
CA GLU A 211 -4.73 -1.24 6.63
C GLU A 211 -6.04 -1.96 6.88
N VAL A 212 -6.99 -1.22 7.46
CA VAL A 212 -8.37 -1.65 7.65
C VAL A 212 -9.16 -1.32 6.38
N LEU A 213 -9.74 -2.35 5.76
CA LEU A 213 -10.54 -2.27 4.55
C LEU A 213 -12.03 -2.11 4.87
N LYS A 214 -12.50 -2.79 5.91
CA LYS A 214 -13.89 -2.70 6.39
C LYS A 214 -13.95 -2.73 7.92
N MET A 215 -14.90 -1.97 8.45
CA MET A 215 -15.34 -2.02 9.83
C MET A 215 -16.84 -2.30 9.86
N ASP A 216 -17.31 -3.03 10.86
CA ASP A 216 -18.75 -3.12 11.14
C ASP A 216 -19.28 -1.86 11.83
N GLU A 217 -20.60 -1.81 12.04
CA GLU A 217 -21.30 -0.71 12.72
C GLU A 217 -20.85 -0.52 14.18
N SER A 218 -20.20 -1.54 14.77
CA SER A 218 -19.62 -1.51 16.12
C SER A 218 -18.13 -1.10 16.11
N TRP A 219 -17.63 -0.54 15.00
CA TRP A 219 -16.25 -0.12 14.82
C TRP A 219 -15.22 -1.25 14.96
N ARG A 220 -15.65 -2.51 14.79
CA ARG A 220 -14.72 -3.64 14.78
C ARG A 220 -14.23 -3.86 13.35
N THR A 221 -12.92 -4.05 13.21
CA THR A 221 -12.32 -4.44 11.94
C THR A 221 -12.87 -5.79 11.50
N THR A 222 -13.59 -5.81 10.37
CA THR A 222 -14.11 -7.03 9.74
C THR A 222 -13.25 -7.47 8.56
N ASP A 223 -12.49 -6.56 7.98
CA ASP A 223 -11.56 -6.85 6.89
C ASP A 223 -10.34 -5.94 7.01
N ALA A 224 -9.15 -6.53 7.04
CA ALA A 224 -7.89 -5.83 7.07
C ALA A 224 -6.79 -6.69 6.46
N HIS A 225 -5.76 -6.01 5.98
CA HIS A 225 -4.60 -6.65 5.40
C HIS A 225 -3.32 -5.94 5.79
N HIS A 226 -2.21 -6.62 5.54
CA HIS A 226 -0.88 -6.06 5.65
C HIS A 226 -0.21 -6.00 4.29
N TYR A 227 0.45 -4.89 4.01
CA TYR A 227 1.41 -4.79 2.91
C TYR A 227 2.75 -4.26 3.42
N MET A 228 3.78 -4.26 2.59
CA MET A 228 5.12 -3.81 2.92
C MET A 228 5.45 -2.46 2.31
N VAL A 229 6.18 -1.65 3.08
CA VAL A 229 6.86 -0.44 2.60
C VAL A 229 8.33 -0.55 2.98
N ASN A 230 9.22 -0.38 2.00
CA ASN A 230 10.66 -0.37 2.28
C ASN A 230 11.03 0.92 3.03
N ALA A 231 12.08 0.84 3.83
CA ALA A 231 12.66 1.98 4.52
C ALA A 231 13.66 2.71 3.61
N GLU A 232 13.75 4.02 3.77
CA GLU A 232 14.77 4.85 3.12
C GLU A 232 16.16 4.37 3.50
N THR A 233 17.03 4.25 2.49
CA THR A 233 18.41 3.76 2.68
C THR A 233 19.44 4.87 2.78
N LYS A 234 19.08 6.08 2.36
CA LYS A 234 19.97 7.24 2.25
C LYS A 234 19.24 8.52 2.67
N GLY A 235 20.02 9.59 2.87
CA GLY A 235 19.50 10.91 3.18
C GLY A 235 18.97 11.07 4.62
N PRO A 236 18.36 12.23 4.94
CA PRO A 236 17.93 12.58 6.29
C PRO A 236 16.77 11.70 6.82
N ASN A 237 16.11 10.96 5.93
CA ASN A 237 15.02 10.04 6.29
C ASN A 237 15.46 8.57 6.40
N LYS A 238 16.77 8.28 6.36
CA LYS A 238 17.29 6.91 6.47
C LYS A 238 16.64 6.14 7.63
N GLY A 239 16.09 4.97 7.32
CA GLY A 239 15.41 4.09 8.28
C GLY A 239 13.91 4.35 8.46
N LYS A 240 13.37 5.46 7.96
CA LYS A 240 11.92 5.74 7.91
C LYS A 240 11.27 5.06 6.70
N PRO A 241 9.97 4.74 6.73
CA PRO A 241 9.28 4.19 5.56
C PRO A 241 9.29 5.19 4.39
N ILE A 242 9.53 4.71 3.17
CA ILE A 242 9.60 5.55 1.95
C ILE A 242 8.27 6.28 1.74
N ALA A 243 8.33 7.59 1.48
CA ALA A 243 7.19 8.49 1.29
C ALA A 243 6.29 8.69 2.54
N TYR A 244 6.84 8.43 3.73
CA TYR A 244 6.14 8.59 4.99
C TYR A 244 6.98 9.37 6.02
N VAL A 245 6.30 10.19 6.82
CA VAL A 245 6.87 10.90 7.97
C VAL A 245 6.22 10.46 9.28
N PRO A 246 6.96 10.44 10.40
CA PRO A 246 6.37 10.19 11.71
C PRO A 246 5.25 11.19 12.02
N VAL A 247 4.20 10.71 12.69
CA VAL A 247 3.12 11.55 13.25
C VAL A 247 3.37 11.82 14.72
#